data_AF-A0A1Y5TB87-F1
#
_entry.id   AF-A0A1Y5TB87-F1
#
_cell.length_a   1.000
_cell.length_b   1.000
_cell.length_c   1.000
_cell.angle_alpha   90.00
_cell.angle_beta   90.00
_cell.angle_gamma   90.00
#
_symmetry.space_group_name_H-M   'P 1'
#
loop_
_entity.id
_entity.type
_entity.pdbx_description
1 polymer ?
#
loop_
_entity_poly.entity_id
_entity_poly.type
_entity_poly.pdbx_seq_one_letter_code
_entity_poly.pdbx_strand_id
1 'polypeptide(L)'
;MIVAGLGFSSQATADSLRAAYDLASVGHHVTALATVAGKDGHPALTEFALRLNLPLHLLPADDLAGQRTLTCSPRSRATYGTGSVAEAAALSAAGPGARLLAPRHISTDRLATCAVAIGVPS
;
A
#
# COMPACT_ATOMS: atom_id res chain seq x y z
N MET A 1 5.89 7.83 11.99
CA MET A 1 4.70 7.02 11.62
C MET A 1 5.15 5.86 10.73
N ILE A 2 4.52 4.68 10.81
CA ILE A 2 4.78 3.56 9.88
C ILE A 2 3.47 3.23 9.15
N VAL A 3 3.49 3.26 7.82
CA VAL A 3 2.30 3.10 6.98
C VAL A 3 2.48 1.92 6.03
N ALA A 4 1.46 1.07 5.93
CA ALA A 4 1.39 0.01 4.94
C ALA A 4 0.55 0.46 3.74
N GLY A 5 1.16 0.52 2.56
CA GLY A 5 0.50 0.83 1.31
C GLY A 5 0.10 -0.44 0.56
N LEU A 6 -1.12 -0.45 0.01
CA LEU A 6 -1.75 -1.60 -0.63
C LEU A 6 -1.97 -1.36 -2.12
N GLY A 7 -1.73 -2.38 -2.92
CA GLY A 7 -2.14 -2.43 -4.33
C GLY A 7 -2.70 -3.81 -4.65
N PHE A 8 -3.86 -3.89 -5.30
CA PHE A 8 -4.57 -5.16 -5.50
C PHE A 8 -5.48 -5.13 -6.74
N SER A 9 -5.75 -6.32 -7.29
CA SER A 9 -6.67 -6.51 -8.42
C SER A 9 -8.13 -6.49 -7.97
N SER A 10 -9.08 -6.45 -8.91
CA SER A 10 -10.52 -6.54 -8.63
C SER A 10 -10.98 -7.93 -8.14
N GLN A 11 -10.10 -8.93 -8.19
CA GLN A 11 -10.39 -10.29 -7.72
C GLN A 11 -9.82 -10.57 -6.33
N ALA A 12 -9.08 -9.62 -5.74
CA ALA A 12 -8.43 -9.81 -4.46
C ALA A 12 -9.45 -10.05 -3.33
N THR A 13 -9.09 -10.90 -2.38
CA THR A 13 -9.87 -11.12 -1.15
C THR A 13 -9.20 -10.40 0.02
N ALA A 14 -9.91 -10.31 1.16
CA ALA A 14 -9.30 -9.79 2.38
C ALA A 14 -8.08 -10.63 2.81
N ASP A 15 -8.10 -11.94 2.53
CA ASP A 15 -6.98 -12.84 2.81
C ASP A 15 -5.80 -12.59 1.86
N SER A 16 -6.04 -12.24 0.58
CA SER A 16 -4.97 -11.78 -0.32
C SER A 16 -4.25 -10.56 0.26
N LEU A 17 -5.01 -9.56 0.71
CA LEU A 17 -4.45 -8.35 1.33
C LEU A 17 -3.69 -8.68 2.62
N ARG A 18 -4.28 -9.54 3.46
CA ARG A 18 -3.66 -9.98 4.72
C ARG A 18 -2.33 -10.68 4.49
N ALA A 19 -2.27 -11.60 3.53
CA ALA A 19 -1.05 -12.33 3.20
C ALA A 19 0.07 -11.39 2.73
N ALA A 20 -0.23 -10.43 1.86
CA ALA A 20 0.77 -9.44 1.43
C ALA A 20 1.20 -8.53 2.59
N TYR A 21 0.26 -8.11 3.45
CA TYR A 21 0.51 -7.28 4.62
C TYR A 21 1.42 -7.96 5.62
N ASP A 22 1.08 -9.19 6.04
CA ASP A 22 1.85 -9.92 7.05
C ASP A 22 3.31 -10.12 6.63
N LEU A 23 3.57 -10.32 5.34
CA LEU A 23 4.93 -10.39 4.78
C LEU A 23 5.67 -9.05 4.85
N ALA A 24 4.98 -7.93 4.57
CA ALA A 24 5.59 -6.62 4.50
C ALA A 24 5.78 -5.96 5.88
N SER A 25 4.98 -6.32 6.87
CA SER A 25 4.96 -5.70 8.20
C SER A 25 5.77 -6.45 9.27
N VAL A 26 6.51 -7.51 8.91
CA VAL A 26 7.29 -8.30 9.88
C VAL A 26 8.25 -7.40 10.66
N GLY A 27 8.13 -7.41 11.99
CA GLY A 27 8.97 -6.60 12.87
C GLY A 27 8.66 -5.11 12.89
N HIS A 28 7.55 -4.68 12.29
CA HIS A 28 7.16 -3.27 12.20
C HIS A 28 5.75 -3.04 12.77
N HIS A 29 5.63 -2.03 13.64
CA HIS A 29 4.33 -1.62 14.18
C HIS A 29 3.66 -0.63 13.22
N VAL A 30 2.86 -1.16 12.29
CA VAL A 30 2.10 -0.35 11.33
C VAL A 30 0.96 0.39 12.05
N THR A 31 0.87 1.69 11.81
CA THR A 31 -0.11 2.58 12.45
C THR A 31 -1.21 3.06 11.51
N ALA A 32 -1.06 2.85 10.19
CA ALA A 32 -2.06 3.21 9.20
C ALA A 32 -1.93 2.37 7.92
N LEU A 33 -3.03 2.30 7.17
CA LEU A 33 -3.10 1.71 5.84
C LEU A 33 -3.26 2.82 4.80
N ALA A 34 -2.77 2.59 3.58
CA ALA A 34 -2.96 3.50 2.47
C ALA A 34 -3.20 2.76 1.15
N THR A 35 -4.00 3.33 0.26
CA THR A 35 -4.09 2.90 -1.14
C THR A 35 -4.53 4.06 -2.03
N VAL A 36 -4.58 3.86 -3.34
CA VAL A 36 -5.09 4.86 -4.27
C VAL A 36 -6.61 5.01 -4.16
N ALA A 37 -7.11 6.23 -4.32
CA ALA A 37 -8.54 6.53 -4.37
C ALA A 37 -9.28 5.72 -5.46
N GLY A 38 -10.59 5.52 -5.28
CA GLY A 38 -11.41 4.66 -6.14
C GLY A 38 -11.34 3.17 -5.81
N LYS A 39 -10.71 2.81 -4.68
CA LYS A 39 -10.63 1.44 -4.13
C LYS A 39 -11.52 1.21 -2.92
N ASP A 40 -12.14 2.26 -2.40
CA ASP A 40 -12.96 2.33 -1.19
C ASP A 40 -14.21 1.46 -1.21
N GLY A 41 -14.81 1.23 -2.38
CA GLY A 41 -15.96 0.35 -2.54
C GLY A 41 -15.61 -1.15 -2.63
N HIS A 42 -14.32 -1.53 -2.55
CA HIS A 42 -13.93 -2.92 -2.72
C HIS A 42 -14.12 -3.73 -1.42
N PRO A 43 -14.95 -4.79 -1.40
CA PRO A 43 -15.28 -5.53 -0.16
C PRO A 43 -14.06 -6.03 0.60
N ALA A 44 -13.06 -6.57 -0.12
CA ALA A 44 -11.80 -7.01 0.48
C ALA A 44 -11.07 -5.90 1.25
N LEU A 45 -11.05 -4.66 0.73
CA LEU A 45 -10.36 -3.55 1.39
C LEU A 45 -11.10 -3.15 2.67
N THR A 46 -12.43 -3.03 2.58
CA THR A 46 -13.29 -2.69 3.72
C THR A 46 -13.12 -3.73 4.84
N GLU A 47 -13.26 -5.01 4.51
CA GLU A 47 -13.12 -6.11 5.46
C GLU A 47 -11.72 -6.16 6.07
N PHE A 48 -10.68 -6.05 5.25
CA PHE A 48 -9.29 -6.07 5.72
C PHE A 48 -8.97 -4.92 6.67
N ALA A 49 -9.37 -3.68 6.32
CA ALA A 49 -9.15 -2.51 7.15
C ALA A 49 -9.89 -2.61 8.49
N LEU A 50 -11.14 -3.11 8.48
CA LEU A 50 -11.92 -3.36 9.70
C LEU A 50 -11.25 -4.41 10.60
N ARG A 51 -10.77 -5.53 10.05
CA ARG A 51 -10.07 -6.58 10.80
C ARG A 51 -8.79 -6.09 11.47
N LEU A 52 -8.06 -5.18 10.81
CA LEU A 52 -6.85 -4.58 11.39
C LEU A 52 -7.13 -3.43 12.37
N ASN A 53 -8.33 -2.85 12.32
CA ASN A 53 -8.71 -1.68 13.11
C ASN A 53 -7.69 -0.53 12.97
N LEU A 54 -7.23 -0.29 11.74
CA LEU A 54 -6.29 0.78 11.40
C LEU A 54 -6.97 1.84 10.53
N PRO A 55 -6.57 3.11 10.66
CA PRO A 55 -7.03 4.15 9.74
C PRO A 55 -6.60 3.82 8.30
N LEU A 56 -7.49 4.05 7.35
CA LEU A 56 -7.26 3.83 5.92
C LEU A 56 -7.24 5.18 5.18
N HIS A 57 -6.11 5.48 4.54
CA HIS A 57 -5.93 6.65 3.70
C HIS A 57 -6.16 6.30 2.22
N LEU A 58 -7.05 7.04 1.58
CA LEU A 58 -7.31 6.97 0.14
C LEU A 58 -6.64 8.17 -0.52
N LEU A 59 -5.62 7.89 -1.32
CA LEU A 59 -4.75 8.92 -1.89
C LEU A 59 -5.11 9.21 -3.34
N PRO A 60 -5.22 10.49 -3.75
CA PRO A 60 -5.27 10.88 -5.16
C PRO A 60 -4.16 10.22 -5.97
N ALA A 61 -4.43 9.91 -7.24
CA ALA A 61 -3.42 9.30 -8.12
C ALA A 61 -2.19 10.22 -8.31
N ASP A 62 -2.40 11.53 -8.31
CA ASP A 62 -1.34 12.53 -8.48
C ASP A 62 -0.32 12.49 -7.33
N ASP A 63 -0.77 12.18 -6.10
CA ASP A 63 0.10 12.04 -4.93
C ASP A 63 1.02 10.81 -5.05
N LEU A 64 0.62 9.81 -5.84
CA LEU A 64 1.40 8.60 -6.09
C LEU A 64 2.43 8.77 -7.21
N ALA A 65 2.11 9.54 -8.26
CA ALA A 65 2.93 9.67 -9.46
C ALA A 65 4.33 10.27 -9.18
N GLY A 66 4.44 11.13 -8.16
CA GLY A 66 5.71 11.75 -7.75
C GLY A 66 6.60 10.89 -6.83
N GLN A 67 6.12 9.74 -6.37
CA GLN A 67 6.84 8.94 -5.38
C GLN A 67 7.95 8.10 -6.01
N ARG A 68 9.12 8.07 -5.37
CA ARG A 68 10.24 7.23 -5.78
C ARG A 68 10.06 5.81 -5.25
N THR A 69 9.55 4.93 -6.10
CA THR A 69 9.30 3.51 -5.81
C THR A 69 10.56 2.67 -6.05
N LEU A 70 10.70 1.55 -5.32
CA LEU A 70 11.78 0.57 -5.50
C LEU A 70 11.45 -0.43 -6.62
N THR A 71 10.16 -0.67 -6.87
CA THR A 71 9.70 -1.57 -7.94
C THR A 71 8.93 -0.82 -9.01
N CYS A 72 8.87 -1.43 -10.19
CA CYS A 72 8.14 -0.91 -11.34
C CYS A 72 7.24 -2.00 -11.95
N SER A 73 5.97 -1.65 -12.18
CA SER A 73 5.03 -2.48 -12.94
C SER A 73 4.49 -1.68 -14.13
N PRO A 74 4.44 -2.26 -15.36
CA PRO A 74 3.90 -1.58 -16.53
C PRO A 74 2.47 -1.07 -16.31
N ARG A 75 1.64 -1.89 -15.64
CA ARG A 75 0.26 -1.54 -15.32
C ARG A 75 0.16 -0.34 -14.38
N SER A 76 0.93 -0.33 -13.28
CA SER A 76 0.93 0.80 -12.34
C SER A 76 1.35 2.10 -13.03
N ARG A 77 2.37 2.04 -13.89
CA ARG A 77 2.86 3.21 -14.63
C ARG A 77 1.81 3.73 -15.60
N ALA A 78 1.16 2.83 -16.34
CA ALA A 78 0.13 3.20 -17.31
C ALA A 78 -1.13 3.75 -16.67
N THR A 79 -1.55 3.23 -15.51
CA THR A 79 -2.82 3.62 -14.86
C THR A 79 -2.67 4.77 -13.87
N TYR A 80 -1.56 4.83 -13.13
CA TYR A 80 -1.40 5.74 -11.98
C TYR A 80 -0.12 6.57 -12.02
N GLY A 81 0.65 6.52 -13.13
CA GLY A 81 1.89 7.30 -13.25
C GLY A 81 3.01 6.87 -12.29
N THR A 82 2.85 5.76 -11.55
CA THR A 82 3.82 5.31 -10.53
C THR A 82 4.38 3.92 -10.83
N GLY A 83 5.60 3.63 -10.37
CA GLY A 83 6.18 2.29 -10.49
C GLY A 83 5.40 1.24 -9.69
N SER A 84 4.84 1.60 -8.53
CA SER A 84 4.10 0.70 -7.66
C SER A 84 3.09 1.47 -6.81
N VAL A 85 1.81 1.12 -6.94
CA VAL A 85 0.74 1.71 -6.11
C VAL A 85 0.98 1.47 -4.63
N ALA A 86 1.36 0.25 -4.24
CA ALA A 86 1.62 -0.09 -2.84
C ALA A 86 2.76 0.76 -2.25
N GLU A 87 3.86 0.90 -2.97
CA GLU A 87 5.04 1.64 -2.48
C GLU A 87 4.77 3.15 -2.44
N ALA A 88 4.18 3.69 -3.50
CA ALA A 88 3.85 5.11 -3.57
C ALA A 88 2.80 5.51 -2.53
N ALA A 89 1.77 4.68 -2.31
CA ALA A 89 0.77 4.95 -1.29
C ALA A 89 1.39 4.94 0.13
N ALA A 90 2.27 3.97 0.42
CA ALA A 90 2.97 3.92 1.70
C ALA A 90 3.80 5.19 1.94
N LEU A 91 4.60 5.59 0.94
CA LEU A 91 5.45 6.79 1.03
C LEU A 91 4.64 8.06 1.20
N SER A 92 3.62 8.26 0.36
CA SER A 92 2.81 9.47 0.37
C SER A 92 2.07 9.63 1.71
N ALA A 93 1.49 8.55 2.25
CA ALA A 93 0.79 8.61 3.52
C ALA A 93 1.74 8.69 4.73
N ALA A 94 2.96 8.16 4.63
CA ALA A 94 3.99 8.33 5.68
C ALA A 94 4.58 9.75 5.72
N GLY A 95 4.37 10.54 4.67
CA GLY A 95 4.68 11.97 4.61
C GLY A 95 6.07 12.32 4.05
N PRO A 96 6.41 13.62 4.00
CA PRO A 96 7.68 14.09 3.47
C PRO A 96 8.89 13.47 4.19
N GLY A 97 9.90 13.07 3.41
CA GLY A 97 11.10 12.41 3.93
C GLY A 97 10.91 10.94 4.31
N ALA A 98 9.71 10.37 4.12
CA ALA A 98 9.49 8.95 4.33
C ALA A 98 10.36 8.09 3.40
N ARG A 99 10.64 6.86 3.85
CA ARG A 99 11.38 5.87 3.09
C ARG A 99 10.72 4.50 3.17
N LEU A 100 10.84 3.73 2.10
CA LEU A 100 10.45 2.33 2.07
C LEU A 100 11.39 1.51 2.95
N LEU A 101 10.83 0.53 3.66
CA LEU A 101 11.61 -0.42 4.47
C LEU A 101 12.16 -1.57 3.61
N ALA A 102 11.43 -1.94 2.57
CA ALA A 102 11.79 -2.95 1.58
C ALA A 102 10.99 -2.73 0.28
N PRO A 103 11.33 -3.42 -0.84
CA PRO A 103 10.44 -3.56 -1.98
C PRO A 103 9.08 -4.14 -1.57
N ARG A 104 8.03 -3.90 -2.38
CA ARG A 104 6.71 -4.49 -2.12
C ARG A 104 6.78 -6.02 -2.03
N HIS A 105 6.00 -6.57 -1.10
CA HIS A 105 5.68 -7.99 -1.04
C HIS A 105 4.41 -8.27 -1.84
N ILE A 106 4.31 -9.50 -2.36
CA ILE A 106 3.20 -9.97 -3.20
C ILE A 106 2.57 -11.17 -2.49
N SER A 107 1.24 -11.21 -2.41
CA SER A 107 0.52 -12.37 -1.88
C SER A 107 0.76 -13.63 -2.74
N THR A 108 0.61 -14.81 -2.15
CA THR A 108 0.82 -16.10 -2.85
C THR A 108 -0.08 -16.25 -4.07
N ASP A 109 -1.34 -15.81 -3.97
CA ASP A 109 -2.30 -15.79 -5.08
C ASP A 109 -2.03 -14.68 -6.13
N ARG A 110 -1.05 -13.82 -5.87
CA ARG A 110 -0.64 -12.69 -6.69
C ARG A 110 -1.72 -11.63 -6.92
N LEU A 111 -2.78 -11.64 -6.12
CA LEU A 111 -3.90 -10.71 -6.25
C LEU A 111 -3.66 -9.39 -5.50
N ALA A 112 -2.75 -9.39 -4.53
CA ALA A 112 -2.42 -8.24 -3.69
C ALA A 112 -0.92 -8.03 -3.55
N THR A 113 -0.57 -6.78 -3.27
CA THR A 113 0.78 -6.33 -2.94
C THR A 113 0.72 -5.36 -1.77
N CYS A 114 1.74 -5.40 -0.91
CA CYS A 114 1.89 -4.49 0.22
C CYS A 114 3.32 -3.99 0.29
N ALA A 115 3.50 -2.72 0.65
CA ALA A 115 4.80 -2.15 0.99
C ALA A 115 4.68 -1.33 2.27
N VAL A 116 5.75 -1.25 3.05
CA VAL A 116 5.77 -0.47 4.29
C VAL A 116 6.77 0.68 4.17
N ALA A 117 6.33 1.86 4.57
CA ALA A 117 7.17 3.05 4.68
C ALA A 117 7.22 3.58 6.11
N ILE A 118 8.36 4.14 6.48
CA ILE A 118 8.57 4.85 7.74
C ILE A 118 8.74 6.34 7.45
N GLY A 119 7.91 7.16 8.12
CA GLY A 119 8.03 8.62 8.12
C GLY A 119 9.07 9.10 9.14
N VAL A 120 9.59 10.30 8.93
CA VAL A 120 10.58 10.92 9.83
C VAL A 120 9.90 11.28 11.16
N PRO A 121 10.53 11.04 12.32
CA PRO A 121 10.07 11.60 13.58
C PRO A 121 10.13 13.13 13.50
N SER A 122 9.00 13.79 13.76
CA SER A 122 8.93 15.24 13.99
C SER A 122 9.59 15.61 15.31
#